data_AF-A0A831Z784-F1
#
_entry.id   AF-A0A831Z784-F1
#
_cell.length_a   1.000
_cell.length_b   1.000
_cell.length_c   1.000
_cell.angle_alpha   90.00
_cell.angle_beta   90.00
_cell.angle_gamma   90.00
#
_symmetry.space_group_name_H-M   'P 1'
#
loop_
_entity.id
_entity.type
_entity.pdbx_description
1 polymer ?
#
loop_
_entity_poly.entity_id
_entity_poly.type
_entity_poly.pdbx_seq_one_letter_code
_entity_poly.pdbx_strand_id
1 'polypeptide(L)'
;ASKQASMPWGVIVLFGQQANNSTLSHCELSGGSGFKGDLFEYTAMLSIHNVNNVSISHCVFSNNKITDDMVHAVYSELSIDNSSFINAFADALDIDISNVEIIDSLFLNSGNDALDLMTAEVTVVGSTFRHSGDKGMSVGENSRLLAIDNYISDNSIGIQAKDNSDALLFNQTIVNNQKAIDVYKKNWRYGSGGHISVAKSVIRDNDHAITTGKQSKVSLFDSYLDTPYSGKKIAMSLVDNKNVIATSNILFLDDLMDKRTKTMLDNAPAHVYGRIQTNLRGAYTAVRK
;
A
#
# COMPACT_ATOMS: atom_id res chain seq x y z
N ALA A 1 -37.69 -0.12 -12.49
CA ALA A 1 -37.91 -0.40 -11.06
C ALA A 1 -36.64 -0.06 -10.31
N SER A 2 -36.66 0.95 -9.44
CA SER A 2 -35.55 1.21 -8.53
C SER A 2 -35.39 -0.01 -7.63
N LYS A 3 -34.29 -0.76 -7.75
CA LYS A 3 -33.92 -1.76 -6.75
C LYS A 3 -33.89 -1.01 -5.41
N GLN A 4 -34.82 -1.32 -4.53
CA GLN A 4 -34.76 -0.90 -3.14
C GLN A 4 -33.39 -1.38 -2.65
N ALA A 5 -32.50 -0.45 -2.31
CA ALA A 5 -31.16 -0.80 -1.86
C ALA A 5 -31.35 -1.70 -0.64
N SER A 6 -30.96 -2.97 -0.74
CA SER A 6 -30.94 -3.87 0.40
C SER A 6 -30.04 -3.22 1.44
N MET A 7 -30.55 -3.07 2.67
CA MET A 7 -29.69 -2.60 3.76
C MET A 7 -28.45 -3.51 3.83
N PRO A 8 -27.25 -2.93 3.99
CA PRO A 8 -26.05 -3.74 4.10
C PRO A 8 -26.17 -4.68 5.30
N TRP A 9 -25.61 -5.88 5.19
CA TRP A 9 -25.41 -6.68 6.40
C TRP A 9 -24.35 -6.01 7.28
N GLY A 10 -24.31 -6.37 8.56
CA GLY A 10 -23.47 -5.69 9.55
C GLY A 10 -21.97 -5.98 9.36
N VAL A 11 -21.40 -6.72 10.31
CA VAL A 11 -19.96 -6.97 10.39
C VAL A 11 -19.67 -8.43 10.74
N ILE A 12 -18.58 -8.96 10.19
CA ILE A 12 -17.91 -10.16 10.69
C ILE A 12 -16.71 -9.69 11.52
N VAL A 13 -16.62 -10.13 12.77
CA VAL A 13 -15.55 -9.72 13.68
C VAL A 13 -14.72 -10.94 14.08
N LEU A 14 -13.41 -10.86 13.87
CA LEU A 14 -12.43 -11.69 14.57
C LEU A 14 -11.88 -10.87 15.74
N PHE A 15 -12.12 -11.33 16.96
CA PHE A 15 -11.78 -10.55 18.16
C PHE A 15 -11.03 -11.36 19.20
N GLY A 16 -9.90 -10.80 19.62
CA GLY A 16 -9.12 -11.30 20.74
C GLY A 16 -8.33 -12.56 20.43
N GLN A 17 -7.45 -12.91 21.36
CA GLN A 17 -6.46 -13.99 21.17
C GLN A 17 -7.06 -15.38 20.94
N GLN A 18 -8.33 -15.61 21.32
CA GLN A 18 -9.02 -16.86 21.03
C GLN A 18 -9.33 -17.05 19.54
N ALA A 19 -9.30 -15.97 18.75
CA ALA A 19 -9.43 -16.02 17.30
C ALA A 19 -8.06 -16.16 16.59
N ASN A 20 -6.94 -16.27 17.30
CA ASN A 20 -5.62 -16.43 16.68
C ASN A 20 -5.60 -17.67 15.77
N ASN A 21 -4.82 -17.60 14.69
CA ASN A 21 -4.75 -18.64 13.65
C ASN A 21 -6.06 -18.84 12.87
N SER A 22 -6.94 -17.84 12.85
CA SER A 22 -8.13 -17.87 11.99
C SER A 22 -7.73 -17.90 10.52
N THR A 23 -8.47 -18.67 9.72
CA THR A 23 -8.28 -18.76 8.28
C THR A 23 -9.56 -18.42 7.55
N LEU A 24 -9.48 -17.48 6.60
CA LEU A 24 -10.49 -17.22 5.59
C LEU A 24 -9.89 -17.66 4.25
N SER A 25 -10.54 -18.60 3.57
CA SER A 25 -10.07 -19.10 2.28
C SER A 25 -11.24 -19.27 1.32
N HIS A 26 -11.09 -18.80 0.08
CA HIS A 26 -12.10 -18.91 -0.97
C HIS A 26 -13.47 -18.32 -0.57
N CYS A 27 -13.47 -17.22 0.18
CA CYS A 27 -14.67 -16.56 0.69
C CYS A 27 -15.05 -15.33 -0.16
N GLU A 28 -16.34 -15.03 -0.27
CA GLU A 28 -16.84 -13.78 -0.82
C GLU A 28 -17.68 -13.04 0.23
N LEU A 29 -17.25 -11.83 0.59
CA LEU A 29 -17.95 -10.92 1.49
C LEU A 29 -18.35 -9.69 0.67
N SER A 30 -19.65 -9.54 0.39
CA SER A 30 -20.16 -8.46 -0.46
C SER A 30 -21.38 -7.77 0.17
N GLY A 31 -21.40 -6.44 0.14
CA GLY A 31 -22.56 -5.66 0.60
C GLY A 31 -22.70 -5.57 2.13
N GLY A 32 -21.61 -5.79 2.87
CA GLY A 32 -21.56 -5.55 4.31
C GLY A 32 -21.33 -4.09 4.64
N SER A 33 -21.09 -3.78 5.92
CA SER A 33 -20.53 -2.48 6.26
C SER A 33 -19.69 -2.49 7.52
N GLY A 34 -20.31 -2.52 8.69
CA GLY A 34 -19.70 -2.22 9.96
C GLY A 34 -20.79 -2.16 11.01
N PHE A 35 -20.42 -2.02 12.28
CA PHE A 35 -21.42 -1.96 13.35
C PHE A 35 -20.97 -1.04 14.47
N LYS A 36 -21.80 -0.04 14.75
CA LYS A 36 -21.62 0.94 15.82
C LYS A 36 -22.65 0.67 16.91
N GLY A 37 -22.18 0.26 18.07
CA GLY A 37 -22.97 0.18 19.29
C GLY A 37 -22.77 1.40 20.19
N ASP A 38 -23.42 1.43 21.34
CA ASP A 38 -23.31 2.56 22.28
C ASP A 38 -21.89 2.74 22.85
N LEU A 39 -21.11 1.65 22.95
CA LEU A 39 -19.80 1.61 23.61
C LEU A 39 -18.67 1.07 22.72
N PHE A 40 -18.95 0.72 21.47
CA PHE A 40 -17.96 0.15 20.57
C PHE A 40 -18.30 0.45 19.10
N GLU A 41 -17.29 0.38 18.25
CA GLU A 41 -17.42 0.62 16.82
C GLU A 41 -16.50 -0.33 16.05
N TYR A 42 -17.08 -0.98 15.04
CA TYR A 42 -16.38 -1.73 14.01
C TYR A 42 -16.60 -1.00 12.69
N THR A 43 -15.53 -0.42 12.15
CA THR A 43 -15.56 0.46 10.97
C THR A 43 -15.52 -0.30 9.65
N ALA A 44 -15.42 -1.64 9.69
CA ALA A 44 -15.30 -2.49 8.51
C ALA A 44 -16.28 -3.65 8.47
N MET A 45 -16.50 -4.23 7.28
CA MET A 45 -17.41 -5.38 7.13
C MET A 45 -16.70 -6.67 7.56
N LEU A 46 -15.37 -6.67 7.50
CA LEU A 46 -14.50 -7.57 8.24
C LEU A 46 -13.60 -6.76 9.17
N SER A 47 -13.79 -6.90 10.48
CA SER A 47 -12.95 -6.28 11.50
C SER A 47 -12.13 -7.33 12.24
N ILE A 48 -10.82 -7.14 12.30
CA ILE A 48 -9.85 -8.06 12.90
C ILE A 48 -9.11 -7.33 14.00
N HIS A 49 -9.49 -7.58 15.25
CA HIS A 49 -9.09 -6.76 16.40
C HIS A 49 -8.38 -7.63 17.45
N ASN A 50 -7.09 -7.37 17.70
CA ASN A 50 -6.28 -8.11 18.67
C ASN A 50 -6.17 -9.61 18.36
N VAL A 51 -5.87 -9.93 17.10
CA VAL A 51 -5.77 -11.30 16.57
C VAL A 51 -4.50 -11.47 15.74
N ASN A 52 -3.74 -12.52 16.02
CA ASN A 52 -2.48 -12.83 15.33
C ASN A 52 -2.60 -14.08 14.46
N ASN A 53 -1.69 -14.20 13.49
CA ASN A 53 -1.58 -15.33 12.57
C ASN A 53 -2.85 -15.55 11.72
N VAL A 54 -3.55 -14.48 11.33
CA VAL A 54 -4.73 -14.60 10.47
C VAL A 54 -4.29 -14.83 9.02
N SER A 55 -4.84 -15.84 8.36
CA SER A 55 -4.59 -16.11 6.93
C SER A 55 -5.84 -15.81 6.12
N ILE A 56 -5.72 -14.94 5.11
CA ILE A 56 -6.77 -14.58 4.17
C ILE A 56 -6.29 -14.92 2.76
N SER A 57 -6.91 -15.92 2.13
CA SER A 57 -6.43 -16.45 0.84
C SER A 57 -7.57 -16.55 -0.16
N HIS A 58 -7.34 -16.13 -1.40
CA HIS A 58 -8.32 -16.27 -2.49
C HIS A 58 -9.72 -15.71 -2.15
N CYS A 59 -9.77 -14.62 -1.38
CA CYS A 59 -11.02 -14.01 -0.93
C CYS A 59 -11.39 -12.80 -1.78
N VAL A 60 -12.69 -12.49 -1.84
CA VAL A 60 -13.22 -11.28 -2.48
C VAL A 60 -14.01 -10.49 -1.45
N PHE A 61 -13.59 -9.24 -1.23
CA PHE A 61 -14.26 -8.25 -0.42
C PHE A 61 -14.82 -7.18 -1.35
N SER A 62 -16.12 -6.88 -1.28
CA SER A 62 -16.67 -5.87 -2.17
C SER A 62 -17.87 -5.09 -1.65
N ASN A 63 -18.00 -3.86 -2.16
CA ASN A 63 -19.21 -3.05 -2.03
C ASN A 63 -19.68 -2.80 -0.59
N ASN A 64 -18.77 -2.49 0.36
CA ASN A 64 -19.17 -1.94 1.66
C ASN A 64 -19.89 -0.58 1.48
N LYS A 65 -20.63 -0.10 2.49
CA LYS A 65 -21.62 0.98 2.29
C LYS A 65 -21.65 2.14 3.27
N ILE A 66 -21.66 1.89 4.58
CA ILE A 66 -22.00 2.91 5.61
C ILE A 66 -20.74 3.41 6.30
N THR A 67 -19.91 2.49 6.75
CA THR A 67 -18.65 2.76 7.43
C THR A 67 -17.52 2.83 6.43
N ASP A 68 -16.47 3.55 6.79
CA ASP A 68 -15.40 3.97 5.89
C ASP A 68 -14.67 2.74 5.30
N ASP A 69 -14.29 1.79 6.15
CA ASP A 69 -13.40 0.70 5.79
C ASP A 69 -14.15 -0.51 5.22
N MET A 70 -13.53 -1.20 4.28
CA MET A 70 -14.00 -2.52 3.84
C MET A 70 -13.44 -3.64 4.71
N VAL A 71 -12.14 -3.58 5.02
CA VAL A 71 -11.47 -4.48 5.97
C VAL A 71 -10.62 -3.62 6.89
N HIS A 72 -10.73 -3.86 8.21
CA HIS A 72 -9.96 -3.14 9.22
C HIS A 72 -9.23 -4.12 10.13
N ALA A 73 -7.92 -3.94 10.29
CA ALA A 73 -7.10 -4.73 11.18
C ALA A 73 -6.40 -3.83 12.21
N VAL A 74 -6.52 -4.17 13.50
CA VAL A 74 -5.87 -3.42 14.58
C VAL A 74 -5.28 -4.33 15.65
N TYR A 75 -4.04 -4.06 16.06
CA TYR A 75 -3.27 -4.91 16.99
C TYR A 75 -3.14 -6.36 16.51
N SER A 76 -2.84 -6.55 15.23
CA SER A 76 -3.02 -7.82 14.56
C SER A 76 -1.87 -8.21 13.63
N GLU A 77 -1.81 -9.51 13.31
CA GLU A 77 -0.85 -10.07 12.35
C GLU A 77 -1.58 -10.87 11.27
N LEU A 78 -1.42 -10.46 10.00
CA LEU A 78 -2.15 -11.02 8.86
C LEU A 78 -1.21 -11.42 7.72
N SER A 79 -1.58 -12.49 7.01
CA SER A 79 -1.10 -12.79 5.65
C SER A 79 -2.30 -12.82 4.71
N ILE A 80 -2.23 -12.01 3.65
CA ILE A 80 -3.27 -11.85 2.63
C ILE A 80 -2.69 -12.25 1.28
N ASP A 81 -3.23 -13.28 0.65
CA ASP A 81 -2.77 -13.74 -0.66
C ASP A 81 -3.92 -13.88 -1.67
N ASN A 82 -3.62 -13.56 -2.92
CA ASN A 82 -4.52 -13.77 -4.07
C ASN A 82 -5.94 -13.25 -3.85
N SER A 83 -6.09 -12.16 -3.11
CA SER A 83 -7.39 -11.64 -2.68
C SER A 83 -7.72 -10.33 -3.39
N SER A 84 -9.00 -9.98 -3.44
CA SER A 84 -9.48 -8.79 -4.14
C SER A 84 -10.34 -7.90 -3.25
N PHE A 85 -10.09 -6.60 -3.29
CA PHE A 85 -10.85 -5.55 -2.61
C PHE A 85 -11.44 -4.62 -3.67
N ILE A 86 -12.77 -4.65 -3.83
CA ILE A 86 -13.44 -4.08 -5.02
C ILE A 86 -14.57 -3.13 -4.61
N ASN A 87 -14.54 -1.90 -5.13
CA ASN A 87 -15.56 -0.88 -4.90
C ASN A 87 -15.75 -0.59 -3.40
N ALA A 88 -14.66 -0.23 -2.71
CA ALA A 88 -14.75 0.20 -1.32
C ALA A 88 -15.48 1.53 -1.20
N PHE A 89 -16.30 1.70 -0.17
CA PHE A 89 -17.00 2.95 0.10
C PHE A 89 -16.02 4.10 0.36
N ALA A 90 -15.08 3.91 1.29
CA ALA A 90 -13.90 4.74 1.44
C ALA A 90 -12.64 3.87 1.33
N ASP A 91 -12.08 3.42 2.44
CA ASP A 91 -10.79 2.71 2.47
C ASP A 91 -10.99 1.21 2.24
N ALA A 92 -10.17 0.61 1.36
CA ALA A 92 -10.30 -0.82 1.04
C ALA A 92 -9.66 -1.73 2.10
N LEU A 93 -8.53 -1.32 2.65
CA LEU A 93 -7.87 -2.02 3.74
C LEU A 93 -7.19 -1.00 4.64
N ASP A 94 -7.66 -0.91 5.87
CA ASP A 94 -7.09 -0.07 6.91
C ASP A 94 -6.35 -0.94 7.95
N ILE A 95 -5.10 -0.57 8.25
CA ILE A 95 -4.16 -1.34 9.06
C ILE A 95 -3.55 -0.44 10.12
N ASP A 96 -3.99 -0.65 11.35
CA ASP A 96 -3.56 0.08 12.53
C ASP A 96 -2.68 -0.80 13.43
N ILE A 97 -1.47 -0.35 13.77
CA ILE A 97 -0.62 -0.97 14.81
C ILE A 97 -0.48 -2.50 14.61
N SER A 98 -0.22 -2.90 13.38
CA SER A 98 -0.31 -4.28 12.92
C SER A 98 0.83 -4.64 11.96
N ASN A 99 1.09 -5.94 11.79
CA ASN A 99 2.06 -6.48 10.85
C ASN A 99 1.32 -7.26 9.76
N VAL A 100 1.45 -6.86 8.49
CA VAL A 100 0.67 -7.47 7.41
C VAL A 100 1.53 -7.75 6.18
N GLU A 101 1.39 -8.96 5.64
CA GLU A 101 1.94 -9.32 4.33
C GLU A 101 0.81 -9.46 3.31
N ILE A 102 0.93 -8.79 2.16
CA ILE A 102 -0.05 -8.79 1.07
C ILE A 102 0.65 -9.24 -0.21
N ILE A 103 0.19 -10.35 -0.80
CA ILE A 103 0.81 -10.96 -1.97
C ILE A 103 -0.22 -11.15 -3.09
N ASP A 104 0.19 -10.79 -4.31
CA ASP A 104 -0.52 -11.07 -5.57
C ASP A 104 -2.02 -10.68 -5.51
N SER A 105 -2.34 -9.57 -4.85
CA SER A 105 -3.71 -9.12 -4.56
C SER A 105 -4.13 -7.92 -5.41
N LEU A 106 -5.43 -7.66 -5.47
CA LEU A 106 -6.04 -6.58 -6.28
C LEU A 106 -6.84 -5.61 -5.41
N PHE A 107 -6.57 -4.33 -5.57
CA PHE A 107 -7.35 -3.22 -5.03
C PHE A 107 -7.89 -2.39 -6.20
N LEU A 108 -9.22 -2.30 -6.28
CA LEU A 108 -9.89 -1.70 -7.44
C LEU A 108 -11.06 -0.82 -6.99
N ASN A 109 -11.03 0.45 -7.43
CA ASN A 109 -12.11 1.43 -7.23
C ASN A 109 -12.42 1.74 -5.75
N SER A 110 -11.40 2.01 -4.93
CA SER A 110 -11.64 2.52 -3.56
C SER A 110 -12.14 3.96 -3.60
N GLY A 111 -13.15 4.30 -2.80
CA GLY A 111 -13.67 5.67 -2.72
C GLY A 111 -12.68 6.66 -2.10
N ASN A 112 -11.83 6.17 -1.20
CA ASN A 112 -10.71 6.90 -0.61
C ASN A 112 -9.42 6.09 -0.83
N ASP A 113 -8.72 5.63 0.21
CA ASP A 113 -7.42 4.96 0.11
C ASP A 113 -7.57 3.46 -0.21
N ALA A 114 -6.72 2.92 -1.08
CA ALA A 114 -6.73 1.48 -1.34
C ALA A 114 -6.05 0.68 -0.23
N LEU A 115 -5.01 1.26 0.39
CA LEU A 115 -4.33 0.73 1.56
C LEU A 115 -3.98 1.91 2.47
N ASP A 116 -4.58 2.00 3.66
CA ASP A 116 -4.22 3.01 4.67
C ASP A 116 -3.52 2.37 5.85
N LEU A 117 -2.47 3.04 6.32
CA LEU A 117 -1.55 2.53 7.32
C LEU A 117 -1.35 3.55 8.44
N MET A 118 -1.49 3.10 9.69
CA MET A 118 -1.14 3.85 10.88
C MET A 118 -0.29 3.01 11.83
N THR A 119 0.95 3.44 12.10
CA THR A 119 1.89 2.72 13.00
C THR A 119 2.03 1.23 12.64
N ALA A 120 2.01 0.89 11.35
CA ALA A 120 2.00 -0.49 10.86
C ALA A 120 3.31 -0.88 10.15
N GLU A 121 3.61 -2.18 10.12
CA GLU A 121 4.67 -2.75 9.26
C GLU A 121 4.03 -3.62 8.19
N VAL A 122 4.13 -3.20 6.93
CA VAL A 122 3.43 -3.86 5.83
C VAL A 122 4.38 -4.20 4.69
N THR A 123 4.26 -5.42 4.19
CA THR A 123 4.94 -5.88 2.97
C THR A 123 3.92 -6.14 1.87
N VAL A 124 4.10 -5.55 0.70
CA VAL A 124 3.19 -5.69 -0.45
C VAL A 124 3.95 -6.15 -1.68
N VAL A 125 3.59 -7.32 -2.22
CA VAL A 125 4.31 -7.95 -3.33
C VAL A 125 3.37 -8.32 -4.47
N GLY A 126 3.75 -8.04 -5.72
CA GLY A 126 3.03 -8.55 -6.90
C GLY A 126 1.59 -8.04 -7.06
N SER A 127 1.22 -6.97 -6.36
CA SER A 127 -0.16 -6.54 -6.21
C SER A 127 -0.51 -5.37 -7.13
N THR A 128 -1.81 -5.15 -7.36
CA THR A 128 -2.32 -4.11 -8.27
C THR A 128 -3.26 -3.16 -7.55
N PHE A 129 -3.04 -1.85 -7.71
CA PHE A 129 -3.82 -0.78 -7.08
C PHE A 129 -4.31 0.17 -8.17
N ARG A 130 -5.63 0.21 -8.40
CA ARG A 130 -6.21 1.00 -9.49
C ARG A 130 -7.44 1.79 -9.07
N HIS A 131 -7.55 3.01 -9.59
CA HIS A 131 -8.75 3.85 -9.49
C HIS A 131 -9.17 4.17 -8.05
N SER A 132 -8.20 4.33 -7.13
CA SER A 132 -8.48 4.88 -5.80
C SER A 132 -8.78 6.38 -5.89
N GLY A 133 -9.83 6.81 -5.19
CA GLY A 133 -10.27 8.20 -5.14
C GLY A 133 -9.27 9.13 -4.46
N ASP A 134 -8.40 8.58 -3.61
CA ASP A 134 -7.27 9.30 -3.02
C ASP A 134 -5.94 8.53 -3.23
N LYS A 135 -5.41 7.77 -2.26
CA LYS A 135 -4.08 7.14 -2.41
C LYS A 135 -4.20 5.65 -2.73
N GLY A 136 -3.41 5.19 -3.70
CA GLY A 136 -3.16 3.76 -3.89
C GLY A 136 -2.55 3.11 -2.65
N MET A 137 -1.57 3.77 -2.03
CA MET A 137 -1.02 3.38 -0.72
C MET A 137 -0.74 4.63 0.13
N SER A 138 -1.37 4.73 1.30
CA SER A 138 -1.15 5.76 2.32
C SER A 138 -0.29 5.18 3.44
N VAL A 139 0.91 5.72 3.63
CA VAL A 139 1.89 5.30 4.64
C VAL A 139 1.98 6.40 5.71
N GLY A 140 1.12 6.30 6.72
CA GLY A 140 0.95 7.30 7.77
C GLY A 140 1.63 6.95 9.08
N GLU A 141 1.94 7.98 9.86
CA GLU A 141 2.09 7.87 11.32
C GLU A 141 3.04 6.76 11.80
N ASN A 142 4.33 6.93 11.49
CA ASN A 142 5.41 6.00 11.85
C ASN A 142 5.25 4.58 11.27
N SER A 143 4.58 4.43 10.13
CA SER A 143 4.48 3.15 9.42
C SER A 143 5.72 2.86 8.58
N ARG A 144 5.88 1.57 8.26
CA ARG A 144 6.94 1.03 7.40
C ARG A 144 6.32 0.19 6.29
N LEU A 145 6.59 0.56 5.04
CA LEU A 145 6.09 -0.17 3.87
C LEU A 145 7.27 -0.72 3.04
N LEU A 146 7.33 -2.03 2.86
CA LEU A 146 8.16 -2.66 1.83
C LEU A 146 7.28 -3.08 0.66
N ALA A 147 7.43 -2.45 -0.50
CA ALA A 147 6.61 -2.74 -1.68
C ALA A 147 7.47 -3.21 -2.86
N ILE A 148 7.14 -4.37 -3.43
CA ILE A 148 7.94 -5.02 -4.47
C ILE A 148 7.05 -5.47 -5.63
N ASP A 149 7.45 -5.17 -6.86
CA ASP A 149 6.80 -5.71 -8.06
C ASP A 149 5.29 -5.38 -8.18
N ASN A 150 4.89 -4.16 -7.84
CA ASN A 150 3.47 -3.75 -7.86
C ASN A 150 3.14 -2.82 -9.04
N TYR A 151 1.88 -2.88 -9.48
CA TYR A 151 1.33 -2.00 -10.49
C TYR A 151 0.32 -1.03 -9.88
N ILE A 152 0.58 0.27 -9.98
CA ILE A 152 -0.18 1.32 -9.33
C ILE A 152 -0.61 2.33 -10.39
N SER A 153 -1.91 2.39 -10.69
CA SER A 153 -2.38 3.27 -11.76
C SER A 153 -3.68 3.99 -11.51
N ASP A 154 -3.83 5.15 -12.16
CA ASP A 154 -5.09 5.87 -12.26
C ASP A 154 -5.70 6.25 -10.89
N ASN A 155 -4.85 6.48 -9.88
CA ASN A 155 -5.23 6.99 -8.56
C ASN A 155 -5.03 8.51 -8.50
N SER A 156 -5.64 9.19 -7.52
CA SER A 156 -5.29 10.60 -7.24
C SER A 156 -3.82 10.70 -6.84
N ILE A 157 -3.36 9.84 -5.93
CA ILE A 157 -1.96 9.72 -5.55
C ILE A 157 -1.56 8.23 -5.59
N GLY A 158 -0.46 7.89 -6.26
CA GLY A 158 0.03 6.51 -6.30
C GLY A 158 0.44 6.02 -4.91
N ILE A 159 1.48 6.63 -4.34
CA ILE A 159 1.99 6.31 -3.00
C ILE A 159 2.25 7.61 -2.23
N GLN A 160 1.78 7.68 -0.99
CA GLN A 160 2.01 8.81 -0.10
C GLN A 160 2.66 8.38 1.21
N ALA A 161 3.74 9.04 1.65
CA ALA A 161 4.29 8.85 2.99
C ALA A 161 4.23 10.12 3.84
N LYS A 162 3.79 9.98 5.09
CA LYS A 162 3.60 11.07 6.05
C LYS A 162 4.27 10.74 7.38
N ASP A 163 4.53 11.78 8.18
CA ASP A 163 4.63 11.67 9.64
C ASP A 163 5.61 10.60 10.15
N ASN A 164 6.89 10.76 9.79
CA ASN A 164 7.99 9.86 10.13
C ASN A 164 7.92 8.45 9.54
N SER A 165 7.03 8.21 8.58
CA SER A 165 6.93 6.92 7.90
C SER A 165 7.98 6.74 6.82
N ASP A 166 8.31 5.47 6.55
CA ASP A 166 9.29 5.06 5.55
C ASP A 166 8.66 4.07 4.56
N ALA A 167 8.86 4.30 3.27
CA ALA A 167 8.52 3.30 2.24
C ALA A 167 9.77 2.94 1.41
N LEU A 168 9.99 1.64 1.24
CA LEU A 168 11.04 1.09 0.39
C LEU A 168 10.40 0.35 -0.77
N LEU A 169 10.67 0.83 -1.99
CA LEU A 169 9.96 0.46 -3.19
C LEU A 169 10.91 -0.13 -4.22
N PHE A 170 10.66 -1.36 -4.69
CA PHE A 170 11.40 -2.00 -5.77
C PHE A 170 10.48 -2.43 -6.90
N ASN A 171 10.90 -2.26 -8.15
CA ASN A 171 10.13 -2.78 -9.30
C ASN A 171 8.67 -2.30 -9.32
N GLN A 172 8.42 -1.04 -8.96
CA GLN A 172 7.08 -0.48 -9.07
C GLN A 172 6.84 0.03 -10.48
N THR A 173 5.65 -0.19 -11.02
CA THR A 173 5.15 0.55 -12.19
C THR A 173 4.05 1.49 -11.73
N ILE A 174 4.33 2.80 -11.72
CA ILE A 174 3.43 3.85 -11.24
C ILE A 174 3.05 4.74 -12.43
N VAL A 175 1.78 4.67 -12.85
CA VAL A 175 1.35 5.23 -14.14
C VAL A 175 0.00 5.93 -14.08
N ASN A 176 -0.17 7.03 -14.80
CA ASN A 176 -1.45 7.75 -14.94
C ASN A 176 -2.08 8.23 -13.61
N ASN A 177 -1.29 8.49 -12.57
CA ASN A 177 -1.79 9.09 -11.33
C ASN A 177 -1.69 10.62 -11.42
N GLN A 178 -2.53 11.36 -10.68
CA GLN A 178 -2.35 12.83 -10.61
C GLN A 178 -1.03 13.17 -9.92
N LYS A 179 -0.68 12.43 -8.87
CA LYS A 179 0.67 12.40 -8.31
C LYS A 179 1.16 10.96 -8.20
N ALA A 180 2.34 10.63 -8.72
CA ALA A 180 2.89 9.29 -8.50
C ALA A 180 3.36 9.09 -7.05
N ILE A 181 4.17 10.01 -6.54
CA ILE A 181 4.74 9.98 -5.20
C ILE A 181 4.54 11.32 -4.50
N ASP A 182 3.97 11.32 -3.30
CA ASP A 182 3.82 12.51 -2.45
C ASP A 182 4.37 12.24 -1.04
N VAL A 183 5.26 13.11 -0.55
CA VAL A 183 5.80 12.97 0.81
C VAL A 183 5.81 14.29 1.53
N TYR A 184 5.21 14.34 2.72
CA TYR A 184 5.19 15.55 3.55
C TYR A 184 5.02 15.23 5.03
N LYS A 185 4.94 16.28 5.86
CA LYS A 185 4.60 16.20 7.27
C LYS A 185 3.21 16.81 7.48
N LYS A 186 2.29 16.05 8.05
CA LYS A 186 0.92 16.43 8.39
C LYS A 186 0.77 16.62 9.90
N ASN A 187 1.12 15.60 10.67
CA ASN A 187 0.98 15.56 12.12
C ASN A 187 2.28 16.00 12.82
N TRP A 188 2.22 17.09 13.59
CA TRP A 188 3.39 17.69 14.23
C TRP A 188 4.06 16.75 15.25
N ARG A 189 3.29 15.83 15.85
CA ARG A 189 3.71 14.92 16.93
C ARG A 189 4.76 13.89 16.50
N TYR A 190 4.86 13.59 15.21
CA TYR A 190 5.77 12.58 14.67
C TYR A 190 7.17 13.14 14.32
N GLY A 191 7.43 14.43 14.56
CA GLY A 191 8.76 15.03 14.43
C GLY A 191 9.21 15.33 12.99
N SER A 192 9.11 14.38 12.07
CA SER A 192 9.53 14.49 10.66
C SER A 192 8.38 14.21 9.68
N GLY A 193 8.59 14.38 8.37
CA GLY A 193 7.65 13.96 7.34
C GLY A 193 7.92 12.54 6.84
N GLY A 194 7.29 12.13 5.74
CA GLY A 194 7.56 10.84 5.11
C GLY A 194 8.89 10.76 4.35
N HIS A 195 9.41 9.53 4.21
CA HIS A 195 10.61 9.22 3.45
C HIS A 195 10.32 8.04 2.49
N ILE A 196 10.70 8.18 1.23
CA ILE A 196 10.51 7.11 0.23
C ILE A 196 11.81 6.84 -0.51
N SER A 197 12.23 5.58 -0.54
CA SER A 197 13.35 5.09 -1.32
C SER A 197 12.83 4.20 -2.45
N VAL A 198 13.17 4.53 -3.70
CA VAL A 198 12.66 3.85 -4.90
C VAL A 198 13.82 3.32 -5.72
N ALA A 199 13.74 2.06 -6.12
CA ALA A 199 14.67 1.50 -7.08
C ALA A 199 14.01 0.64 -8.13
N LYS A 200 14.70 0.52 -9.27
CA LYS A 200 14.29 -0.38 -10.36
C LYS A 200 12.85 -0.15 -10.78
N SER A 201 12.36 1.08 -10.74
CA SER A 201 10.93 1.36 -10.93
C SER A 201 10.69 2.17 -12.18
N VAL A 202 9.46 2.15 -12.68
CA VAL A 202 8.98 2.95 -13.80
C VAL A 202 7.92 3.89 -13.26
N ILE A 203 8.18 5.19 -13.35
CA ILE A 203 7.24 6.24 -13.00
C ILE A 203 6.98 7.02 -14.28
N ARG A 204 5.79 6.83 -14.87
CA ARG A 204 5.49 7.38 -16.19
C ARG A 204 4.09 7.94 -16.33
N ASP A 205 3.90 8.92 -17.20
CA ASP A 205 2.57 9.46 -17.55
C ASP A 205 1.74 9.95 -16.35
N ASN A 206 2.37 10.40 -15.26
CA ASN A 206 1.70 11.00 -14.10
C ASN A 206 1.69 12.53 -14.24
N ASP A 207 0.66 13.25 -13.78
CA ASP A 207 0.66 14.73 -13.88
C ASP A 207 1.85 15.33 -13.12
N HIS A 208 2.16 14.75 -11.96
CA HIS A 208 3.38 15.01 -11.20
C HIS A 208 4.02 13.70 -10.74
N ALA A 209 5.28 13.50 -11.08
CA ALA A 209 5.98 12.29 -10.71
C ALA A 209 6.28 12.24 -9.20
N ILE A 210 6.83 13.32 -8.65
CA ILE A 210 7.25 13.41 -7.25
C ILE A 210 6.97 14.80 -6.69
N THR A 211 6.37 14.85 -5.50
CA THR A 211 6.22 16.06 -4.70
C THR A 211 6.77 15.85 -3.29
N THR A 212 7.57 16.81 -2.79
CA THR A 212 8.23 16.69 -1.48
C THR A 212 8.08 17.92 -0.59
N GLY A 213 7.69 17.70 0.67
CA GLY A 213 7.68 18.70 1.74
C GLY A 213 9.06 18.97 2.34
N LYS A 214 9.21 20.06 3.08
CA LYS A 214 10.50 20.53 3.65
C LYS A 214 11.18 19.51 4.59
N GLN A 215 10.39 18.69 5.28
CA GLN A 215 10.84 17.71 6.27
C GLN A 215 10.75 16.27 5.76
N SER A 216 10.67 16.09 4.45
CA SER A 216 10.53 14.80 3.78
C SER A 216 11.66 14.59 2.79
N LYS A 217 11.88 13.34 2.35
CA LYS A 217 12.91 12.99 1.37
C LYS A 217 12.41 11.92 0.42
N VAL A 218 12.83 12.00 -0.84
CA VAL A 218 12.73 10.89 -1.79
C VAL A 218 14.11 10.57 -2.34
N SER A 219 14.48 9.30 -2.38
CA SER A 219 15.68 8.78 -3.04
C SER A 219 15.27 7.88 -4.20
N LEU A 220 15.84 8.07 -5.40
CA LEU A 220 15.62 7.20 -6.56
C LEU A 220 16.93 6.61 -7.06
N PHE A 221 16.89 5.32 -7.38
CA PHE A 221 18.03 4.61 -7.94
C PHE A 221 17.62 3.75 -9.15
N ASP A 222 18.37 3.87 -10.24
CA ASP A 222 18.24 3.05 -11.45
C ASP A 222 16.78 2.84 -11.89
N SER A 223 16.08 3.95 -12.10
CA SER A 223 14.63 4.00 -12.34
C SER A 223 14.32 4.86 -13.56
N TYR A 224 13.17 4.61 -14.16
CA TYR A 224 12.63 5.40 -15.26
C TYR A 224 11.70 6.50 -14.71
N LEU A 225 11.87 7.73 -15.20
CA LEU A 225 11.09 8.91 -14.81
C LEU A 225 10.92 9.86 -16.00
N ASP A 226 9.69 10.09 -16.47
CA ASP A 226 9.41 10.95 -17.66
C ASP A 226 8.67 12.26 -17.35
N THR A 227 8.30 12.47 -16.09
CA THR A 227 7.30 13.47 -15.71
C THR A 227 7.84 14.46 -14.67
N PRO A 228 7.22 15.65 -14.54
CA PRO A 228 7.74 16.71 -13.68
C PRO A 228 7.81 16.31 -12.21
N TYR A 229 8.78 16.85 -11.48
CA TYR A 229 8.91 16.69 -10.03
C TYR A 229 9.17 18.03 -9.35
N SER A 230 8.83 18.12 -8.06
CA SER A 230 9.00 19.35 -7.29
C SER A 230 9.34 19.11 -5.82
N GLY A 231 10.01 20.10 -5.24
CA GLY A 231 10.42 20.12 -3.83
C GLY A 231 11.94 20.05 -3.65
N LYS A 232 12.38 20.00 -2.39
CA LYS A 232 13.78 20.34 -2.05
C LYS A 232 14.71 19.15 -1.82
N LYS A 233 14.18 17.97 -1.49
CA LYS A 233 14.98 16.84 -0.99
C LYS A 233 14.72 15.58 -1.81
N ILE A 234 15.10 15.65 -3.08
CA ILE A 234 15.03 14.52 -4.01
C ILE A 234 16.45 14.18 -4.43
N ALA A 235 16.91 12.96 -4.13
CA ALA A 235 18.21 12.45 -4.56
C ALA A 235 18.00 11.40 -5.64
N MET A 236 18.75 11.46 -6.74
CA MET A 236 18.60 10.53 -7.86
C MET A 236 19.97 10.02 -8.32
N SER A 237 20.06 8.74 -8.67
CA SER A 237 21.23 8.15 -9.33
C SER A 237 20.78 7.10 -10.35
N LEU A 238 21.40 7.09 -11.53
CA LEU A 238 21.01 6.23 -12.66
C LEU A 238 19.52 6.39 -13.07
N VAL A 239 18.95 7.59 -12.92
CA VAL A 239 17.57 7.87 -13.32
C VAL A 239 17.56 8.51 -14.70
N ASP A 240 16.73 7.98 -15.61
CA ASP A 240 16.58 8.48 -16.98
C ASP A 240 15.16 8.23 -17.51
N ASN A 241 14.91 8.60 -18.77
CA ASN A 241 13.65 8.40 -19.47
C ASN A 241 13.82 7.63 -20.78
N LYS A 242 14.85 6.77 -20.89
CA LYS A 242 15.22 6.12 -22.15
C LYS A 242 14.60 4.75 -22.33
N ASN A 243 14.75 3.86 -21.34
CA ASN A 243 14.27 2.50 -21.42
C ASN A 243 13.98 1.89 -20.04
N VAL A 244 13.23 0.80 -20.06
CA VAL A 244 12.81 0.04 -18.87
C VAL A 244 13.82 -1.06 -18.48
N ILE A 245 14.99 -1.11 -19.12
CA ILE A 245 16.06 -2.05 -18.76
C ILE A 245 16.91 -1.38 -17.68
N ALA A 246 17.23 -2.10 -16.61
CA ALA A 246 18.07 -1.57 -15.55
C ALA A 246 19.52 -1.43 -16.02
N THR A 247 20.19 -0.37 -15.56
CA THR A 247 21.57 -0.05 -15.98
C THR A 247 22.63 -0.66 -15.06
N SER A 248 22.21 -1.16 -13.90
CA SER A 248 23.05 -1.84 -12.92
C SER A 248 22.37 -3.11 -12.39
N ASN A 249 23.16 -4.10 -11.99
CA ASN A 249 22.65 -5.28 -11.25
C ASN A 249 22.64 -5.07 -9.73
N ILE A 250 23.18 -3.94 -9.24
CA ILE A 250 23.10 -3.56 -7.82
C ILE A 250 21.65 -3.21 -7.50
N LEU A 251 21.18 -3.61 -6.31
CA LEU A 251 19.80 -3.38 -5.86
C LEU A 251 19.55 -1.91 -5.51
N PHE A 252 20.43 -1.32 -4.70
CA PHE A 252 20.39 0.05 -4.22
C PHE A 252 21.81 0.55 -3.91
N LEU A 253 22.03 1.88 -3.94
CA LEU A 253 23.27 2.47 -3.43
C LEU A 253 23.15 2.71 -1.93
N ASP A 254 24.09 2.20 -1.14
CA ASP A 254 24.10 2.36 0.32
C ASP A 254 23.92 3.84 0.75
N ASP A 255 24.53 4.79 0.04
CA ASP A 255 24.43 6.23 0.36
C ASP A 255 23.03 6.84 0.14
N LEU A 256 22.20 6.21 -0.69
CA LEU A 256 20.83 6.65 -0.95
C LEU A 256 19.83 6.03 0.02
N MET A 257 20.19 4.93 0.67
CA MET A 257 19.37 4.18 1.62
C MET A 257 19.66 4.66 3.04
N ASP A 258 18.61 4.95 3.80
CA ASP A 258 18.81 5.25 5.22
C ASP A 258 18.88 3.95 6.04
N LYS A 259 19.28 4.08 7.31
CA LYS A 259 19.41 2.93 8.21
C LYS A 259 18.10 2.16 8.40
N ARG A 260 16.94 2.85 8.40
CA ARG A 260 15.63 2.22 8.67
C ARG A 260 15.21 1.36 7.48
N THR A 261 15.26 1.93 6.28
CA THR A 261 14.99 1.22 5.03
C THR A 261 15.99 0.08 4.79
N LYS A 262 17.26 0.24 5.18
CA LYS A 262 18.23 -0.87 5.20
C LYS A 262 17.80 -2.01 6.11
N THR A 263 17.40 -1.71 7.36
CA THR A 263 16.91 -2.73 8.28
C THR A 263 15.63 -3.40 7.78
N MET A 264 14.70 -2.66 7.16
CA MET A 264 13.50 -3.24 6.54
C MET A 264 13.87 -4.25 5.45
N LEU A 265 14.82 -3.89 4.60
CA LEU A 265 15.33 -4.78 3.57
C LEU A 265 15.98 -6.00 4.22
N ASP A 266 16.98 -5.82 5.09
CA ASP A 266 17.75 -6.90 5.72
C ASP A 266 16.88 -7.93 6.46
N ASN A 267 15.72 -7.51 6.98
CA ASN A 267 14.76 -8.37 7.68
C ASN A 267 13.68 -8.98 6.76
N ALA A 268 13.63 -8.60 5.48
CA ALA A 268 12.63 -9.09 4.56
C ALA A 268 12.77 -10.62 4.36
N PRO A 269 11.67 -11.38 4.35
CA PRO A 269 11.70 -12.81 4.09
C PRO A 269 12.31 -13.16 2.72
N ALA A 270 12.90 -14.34 2.59
CA ALA A 270 13.54 -14.78 1.36
C ALA A 270 12.56 -14.83 0.15
N HIS A 271 11.30 -15.19 0.36
CA HIS A 271 10.29 -15.21 -0.70
C HIS A 271 9.92 -13.80 -1.18
N VAL A 272 10.03 -12.78 -0.32
CA VAL A 272 9.85 -11.37 -0.65
C VAL A 272 11.04 -10.86 -1.46
N TYR A 273 12.26 -11.10 -0.97
CA TYR A 273 13.50 -10.75 -1.68
C TYR A 273 13.60 -11.36 -3.08
N GLY A 274 13.19 -12.63 -3.22
CA GLY A 274 13.23 -13.35 -4.51
C GLY A 274 12.35 -12.74 -5.60
N ARG A 275 11.47 -11.79 -5.26
CA ARG A 275 10.59 -11.09 -6.21
C ARG A 275 11.21 -9.82 -6.79
N ILE A 276 12.35 -9.35 -6.27
CA ILE A 276 13.03 -8.17 -6.80
C ILE A 276 13.78 -8.52 -8.10
N GLN A 277 13.55 -7.76 -9.16
CA GLN A 277 14.26 -7.89 -10.44
C GLN A 277 15.31 -6.80 -10.55
N THR A 278 16.59 -7.17 -10.49
CA THR A 278 17.70 -6.20 -10.52
C THR A 278 18.03 -5.69 -11.92
N ASN A 279 17.70 -6.46 -12.96
CA ASN A 279 17.99 -6.20 -14.37
C ASN A 279 16.84 -5.49 -15.13
N LEU A 280 15.68 -5.32 -14.49
CA LEU A 280 14.49 -4.69 -15.08
C LEU A 280 14.06 -3.51 -14.23
N ARG A 281 13.52 -2.48 -14.89
CA ARG A 281 12.78 -1.40 -14.26
C ARG A 281 11.28 -1.67 -14.38
N GLY A 282 10.53 -1.41 -13.32
CA GLY A 282 9.10 -1.59 -13.27
C GLY A 282 8.69 -3.00 -12.83
N ALA A 283 7.38 -3.16 -12.65
CA ALA A 283 6.76 -4.42 -12.28
C ALA A 283 6.78 -5.42 -13.44
N TYR A 284 7.20 -6.64 -13.15
CA TYR A 284 7.20 -7.78 -14.05
C TYR A 284 5.80 -8.36 -14.24
N THR A 285 5.03 -8.45 -13.15
CA THR A 285 3.66 -8.99 -13.15
C THR A 285 2.70 -8.23 -14.07
N ALA A 286 2.94 -6.93 -14.28
CA ALA A 286 2.16 -6.09 -15.20
C ALA A 286 2.28 -6.45 -16.68
N VAL A 287 3.33 -7.19 -17.08
CA VAL A 287 3.53 -7.66 -18.46
C VAL A 287 2.75 -8.96 -18.73
N ARG A 288 2.19 -9.60 -17.69
CA ARG A 288 1.58 -10.94 -17.76
C ARG A 288 0.05 -10.98 -17.59
N LYS A 289 -0.66 -9.86 -17.55
CA LYS A 289 -2.13 -9.81 -17.50
C LYS A 289 -2.71 -9.05 -18.68
#